data_AF-A0A948GKU1-F1
#
_entry.id   AF-A0A948GKU1-F1
#
_cell.length_a   1.000
_cell.length_b   1.000
_cell.length_c   1.000
_cell.angle_alpha   90.00
_cell.angle_beta   90.00
_cell.angle_gamma   90.00
#
_symmetry.space_group_name_H-M   'P 1'
#
loop_
_entity.id
_entity.type
_entity.pdbx_description
1 polymer ?
#
loop_
_entity_poly.entity_id
_entity_poly.type
_entity_poly.pdbx_seq_one_letter_code
_entity_poly.pdbx_strand_id
1 'polypeptide(L)'
;MIKMTDFDIRTLLQRALRHVALVLLILPVPVFADEGMLLDAPMLAAKLGHSAEFQLLDARSTEAQRSMPLAFATRYQPLMAVKKGMVYVVADNDAAALEIAGSIPAEGRSVFAVKGGAEAWKAAVAKTPSVSAMPDRFVVPKNTCEPGKTVVKLKSNKVLQQEKK
;
A
#
# COMPACT_ATOMS: atom_id res chain seq x y z
N MET A 1 9.47 27.03 -74.06
CA MET A 1 8.58 26.14 -73.26
C MET A 1 9.43 25.49 -72.19
N ILE A 2 9.51 26.08 -70.99
CA ILE A 2 10.36 25.61 -69.89
C ILE A 2 9.45 24.86 -68.92
N LYS A 3 9.62 23.54 -68.81
CA LYS A 3 8.96 22.72 -67.78
C LYS A 3 9.68 22.98 -66.45
N MET A 4 8.97 23.58 -65.52
CA MET A 4 9.46 23.98 -64.20
C MET A 4 8.51 23.40 -63.15
N THR A 5 8.57 22.09 -62.93
CA THR A 5 7.73 21.40 -61.94
C THR A 5 8.41 20.13 -61.43
N ASP A 6 9.55 20.26 -60.75
CA ASP A 6 10.11 19.16 -59.95
C ASP A 6 10.93 19.66 -58.74
N PHE A 7 10.87 20.96 -58.46
CA PHE A 7 11.53 21.52 -57.28
C PHE A 7 10.60 21.43 -56.07
N ASP A 8 11.05 20.69 -55.08
CA ASP A 8 10.84 20.93 -53.64
C ASP A 8 9.68 20.24 -52.87
N ILE A 9 8.99 19.25 -53.43
CA ILE A 9 7.98 18.51 -52.63
C ILE A 9 8.63 17.68 -51.51
N ARG A 10 9.78 17.04 -51.78
CA ARG A 10 10.48 16.18 -50.80
C ARG A 10 11.08 16.97 -49.64
N THR A 11 11.53 18.18 -49.91
CA THR A 11 12.22 19.08 -48.99
C THR A 11 11.23 19.80 -48.06
N LEU A 12 10.05 20.15 -48.58
CA LEU A 12 8.91 20.61 -47.77
C LEU A 12 8.39 19.50 -46.85
N LEU A 13 8.31 18.25 -47.32
CA LEU A 13 7.88 17.12 -46.51
C LEU A 13 8.86 16.80 -45.36
N GLN A 14 10.18 16.88 -45.61
CA GLN A 14 11.20 16.69 -44.57
C GLN A 14 11.21 17.80 -43.52
N ARG A 15 10.95 19.06 -43.92
CA ARG A 15 10.82 20.18 -42.96
C ARG A 15 9.56 20.05 -42.11
N ALA A 16 8.44 19.64 -42.71
CA ALA A 16 7.20 19.37 -41.98
C ALA A 16 7.36 18.24 -40.95
N LEU A 17 8.01 17.12 -41.32
CA LEU A 17 8.29 16.01 -40.40
C LEU A 17 9.17 16.42 -39.21
N ARG A 18 10.18 17.27 -39.43
CA ARG A 18 11.07 17.74 -38.36
C ARG A 18 10.35 18.63 -37.34
N HIS A 19 9.39 19.43 -37.77
CA HIS A 19 8.62 20.27 -36.85
C HIS A 19 7.54 19.48 -36.08
N VAL A 20 6.94 18.45 -36.69
CA VAL A 20 6.00 17.56 -35.99
C VAL A 20 6.71 16.77 -34.87
N ALA A 21 7.93 16.30 -35.10
CA ALA A 21 8.71 15.58 -34.09
C ALA A 21 9.10 16.44 -32.88
N LEU A 22 9.32 17.75 -33.08
CA LEU A 22 9.68 18.67 -31.99
C LEU A 22 8.46 19.04 -31.11
N VAL A 23 7.27 19.14 -31.72
CA VAL A 23 6.02 19.49 -31.00
C VAL A 23 5.53 18.34 -30.11
N LEU A 24 5.79 17.09 -30.49
CA LEU A 24 5.43 15.90 -29.69
C LEU A 24 6.24 15.76 -28.38
N LEU A 25 7.38 16.44 -28.25
CA LEU A 25 8.28 16.30 -27.10
C LEU A 25 7.94 17.23 -25.92
N ILE A 26 6.96 18.12 -26.10
CA ILE A 26 6.49 19.08 -25.07
C ILE A 26 5.12 18.67 -24.52
N LEU A 27 4.63 17.47 -24.83
CA LEU A 27 3.41 16.98 -24.22
C LEU A 27 3.68 16.70 -22.73
N PRO A 28 3.02 17.41 -21.80
CA PRO A 28 3.11 17.08 -20.39
C PRO A 28 2.59 15.66 -20.24
N VAL A 29 3.45 14.75 -19.77
CA VAL A 29 3.01 13.42 -19.39
C VAL A 29 2.09 13.63 -18.18
N PRO A 30 0.81 13.25 -18.23
CA PRO A 30 0.00 13.24 -17.02
C PRO A 30 0.64 12.22 -16.08
N VAL A 31 1.30 12.72 -15.04
CA VAL A 31 1.65 11.92 -13.87
C VAL A 31 0.31 11.61 -13.23
N PHE A 32 -0.20 10.41 -13.49
CA PHE A 32 -1.27 9.85 -12.68
C PHE A 32 -0.69 9.67 -11.27
N ALA A 33 -0.96 10.64 -10.41
CA ALA A 33 -0.97 10.38 -8.99
C ALA A 33 -2.01 9.27 -8.79
N ASP A 34 -1.56 8.09 -8.38
CA ASP A 34 -2.44 6.98 -7.99
C ASP A 34 -3.22 7.48 -6.77
N GLU A 35 -4.38 8.10 -7.02
CA GLU A 35 -5.30 8.57 -6.00
C GLU A 35 -5.55 7.39 -5.06
N GLY A 36 -5.35 7.60 -3.76
CA GLY A 36 -5.45 6.54 -2.75
C GLY A 36 -6.68 5.68 -2.99
N MET A 37 -6.48 4.43 -3.36
CA MET A 37 -7.58 3.60 -3.85
C MET A 37 -8.46 3.17 -2.67
N LEU A 38 -9.77 3.41 -2.76
CA LEU A 38 -10.75 2.93 -1.78
C LEU A 38 -11.04 1.44 -2.00
N LEU A 39 -10.50 0.59 -1.12
CA LEU A 39 -10.67 -0.86 -1.19
C LEU A 39 -11.96 -1.29 -0.51
N ASP A 40 -12.84 -1.90 -1.28
CA ASP A 40 -13.98 -2.63 -0.74
C ASP A 40 -13.58 -3.98 -0.12
N ALA A 41 -14.54 -4.67 0.49
CA ALA A 41 -14.29 -5.93 1.19
C ALA A 41 -13.61 -7.01 0.32
N PRO A 42 -14.05 -7.32 -0.92
CA PRO A 42 -13.38 -8.34 -1.74
C PRO A 42 -11.96 -7.91 -2.15
N MET A 43 -11.76 -6.65 -2.53
CA MET A 43 -10.43 -6.16 -2.91
C MET A 43 -9.46 -6.13 -1.73
N LEU A 44 -9.94 -5.73 -0.55
CA LEU A 44 -9.16 -5.75 0.68
C LEU A 44 -8.69 -7.16 1.03
N ALA A 45 -9.59 -8.14 1.00
CA ALA A 45 -9.26 -9.53 1.29
C ALA A 45 -8.23 -10.08 0.28
N ALA A 46 -8.40 -9.77 -1.01
CA ALA A 46 -7.43 -10.14 -2.04
C ALA A 46 -6.05 -9.55 -1.75
N LYS A 47 -5.95 -8.25 -1.43
CA LYS A 47 -4.67 -7.58 -1.15
C LYS A 47 -3.99 -8.13 0.11
N LEU A 48 -4.74 -8.38 1.19
CA LEU A 48 -4.22 -8.98 2.42
C LEU A 48 -3.67 -10.40 2.20
N GLY A 49 -4.22 -11.16 1.25
CA GLY A 49 -3.72 -12.49 0.90
C GLY A 49 -2.36 -12.49 0.19
N HIS A 50 -1.93 -11.38 -0.41
CA HIS A 50 -0.72 -11.32 -1.24
C HIS A 50 0.53 -10.78 -0.50
N SER A 51 0.36 -10.02 0.59
CA SER A 51 1.48 -9.44 1.33
C SER A 51 1.38 -9.72 2.82
N ALA A 52 2.39 -10.43 3.36
CA ALA A 52 2.50 -10.66 4.80
C ALA A 52 2.99 -9.41 5.55
N GLU A 53 3.69 -8.49 4.87
CA GLU A 53 4.19 -7.26 5.46
C GLU A 53 3.36 -6.06 4.96
N PHE A 54 2.72 -5.37 5.90
CA PHE A 54 2.00 -4.13 5.64
C PHE A 54 2.07 -3.20 6.86
N GLN A 55 1.80 -1.91 6.64
CA GLN A 55 1.54 -0.95 7.71
C GLN A 55 0.05 -0.60 7.72
N LEU A 56 -0.60 -0.80 8.86
CA LEU A 56 -1.95 -0.30 9.10
C LEU A 56 -1.87 1.04 9.82
N LEU A 57 -2.50 2.07 9.26
CA LEU A 57 -2.64 3.41 9.84
C LEU A 57 -4.07 3.59 10.35
N ASP A 58 -4.21 3.82 11.64
CA ASP A 58 -5.48 4.14 12.29
C ASP A 58 -5.60 5.65 12.47
N ALA A 59 -6.38 6.27 11.59
CA ALA A 59 -6.64 7.70 11.54
C ALA A 59 -8.03 8.06 12.09
N ARG A 60 -8.71 7.12 12.75
CA ARG A 60 -9.98 7.39 13.44
C ARG A 60 -9.78 8.35 14.60
N SER A 61 -10.86 8.95 15.08
CA SER A 61 -10.90 9.73 16.33
C SER A 61 -10.30 8.96 17.51
N THR A 62 -9.76 9.68 18.50
CA THR A 62 -9.18 9.06 19.70
C THR A 62 -10.18 8.18 20.45
N GLU A 63 -11.45 8.57 20.42
CA GLU A 63 -12.57 7.86 21.02
C GLU A 63 -12.81 6.54 20.28
N ALA A 64 -12.84 6.54 18.94
CA ALA A 64 -13.02 5.35 18.13
C ALA A 64 -11.82 4.39 18.19
N GLN A 65 -10.60 4.92 18.31
CA GLN A 65 -9.39 4.12 18.53
C GLN A 65 -9.45 3.39 19.88
N ARG A 66 -9.97 4.05 20.93
CA ARG A 66 -10.11 3.48 22.28
C ARG A 66 -11.25 2.49 22.39
N SER A 67 -12.41 2.81 21.81
CA SER A 67 -13.60 1.94 21.89
C SER A 67 -13.42 0.65 21.10
N MET A 68 -12.71 0.74 19.98
CA MET A 68 -12.45 -0.38 19.11
C MET A 68 -11.00 -0.37 18.62
N PRO A 69 -10.04 -0.88 19.41
CA PRO A 69 -8.64 -0.92 19.00
C PRO A 69 -8.44 -1.86 17.81
N LEU A 70 -7.59 -1.43 16.87
CA LEU A 70 -7.13 -2.24 15.75
C LEU A 70 -5.75 -2.81 16.06
N ALA A 71 -5.63 -4.12 16.04
CA ALA A 71 -4.37 -4.79 16.33
C ALA A 71 -3.32 -4.43 15.27
N PHE A 72 -2.07 -4.18 15.70
CA PHE A 72 -0.92 -3.82 14.85
C PHE A 72 -1.10 -2.51 14.05
N ALA A 73 -2.13 -1.73 14.37
CA ALA A 73 -2.30 -0.41 13.81
C ALA A 73 -1.33 0.58 14.45
N THR A 74 -0.74 1.42 13.62
CA THR A 74 -0.04 2.63 14.08
C THR A 74 -1.03 3.79 14.05
N ARG A 75 -1.14 4.53 15.16
CA ARG A 75 -1.94 5.76 15.18
C ARG A 75 -1.40 6.75 14.14
N TYR A 76 -2.27 7.18 13.23
CA TYR A 76 -1.92 8.19 12.25
C TYR A 76 -1.69 9.54 12.91
N GLN A 77 -0.64 10.24 12.49
CA GLN A 77 -0.39 11.64 12.80
C GLN A 77 0.13 12.33 11.54
N PRO A 78 -0.25 13.59 11.30
CA PRO A 78 0.34 14.37 10.21
C PRO A 78 1.87 14.32 10.28
N LEU A 79 2.53 14.17 9.12
CA LEU A 79 3.99 14.14 8.99
C LEU A 79 4.70 12.95 9.65
N MET A 80 3.97 11.92 10.11
CA MET A 80 4.60 10.71 10.60
C MET A 80 5.37 9.96 9.49
N ALA A 81 6.39 9.21 9.88
CA ALA A 81 7.07 8.33 8.94
C ALA A 81 6.14 7.17 8.51
N VAL A 82 5.94 7.04 7.20
CA VAL A 82 5.21 5.93 6.58
C VAL A 82 6.20 4.96 5.94
N LYS A 83 6.10 3.68 6.32
CA LYS A 83 6.96 2.61 5.82
C LYS A 83 6.78 2.43 4.31
N LYS A 84 7.81 1.89 3.65
CA LYS A 84 7.72 1.43 2.26
C LYS A 84 6.86 0.16 2.18
N GLY A 85 6.34 -0.14 0.99
CA GLY A 85 5.46 -1.30 0.75
C GLY A 85 3.98 -0.97 0.90
N MET A 86 3.18 -1.93 1.37
CA MET A 86 1.73 -1.82 1.44
C MET A 86 1.29 -1.03 2.68
N VAL A 87 0.47 -0.01 2.49
CA VAL A 87 -0.06 0.84 3.57
C VAL A 87 -1.58 0.87 3.47
N TYR A 88 -2.27 0.56 4.56
CA TYR A 88 -3.72 0.62 4.66
C TYR A 88 -4.13 1.72 5.63
N VAL A 89 -5.07 2.56 5.23
CA VAL A 89 -5.58 3.68 6.01
C VAL A 89 -7.02 3.39 6.41
N VAL A 90 -7.28 3.38 7.71
CA VAL A 90 -8.62 3.30 8.30
C VAL A 90 -8.95 4.63 8.96
N ALA A 91 -10.08 5.23 8.62
CA ALA A 91 -10.58 6.47 9.22
C ALA A 91 -12.04 6.32 9.67
N ASP A 92 -12.61 7.37 10.26
CA ASP A 92 -14.00 7.36 10.76
C ASP A 92 -15.03 7.28 9.62
N ASN A 93 -14.65 7.70 8.41
CA ASN A 93 -15.46 7.58 7.20
C ASN A 93 -14.57 7.41 5.96
N ASP A 94 -15.18 6.93 4.86
CA ASP A 94 -14.47 6.63 3.60
C ASP A 94 -13.80 7.85 2.98
N ALA A 95 -14.42 9.04 3.07
CA ALA A 95 -13.88 10.28 2.51
C ALA A 95 -12.60 10.70 3.24
N ALA A 96 -12.60 10.65 4.57
CA ALA A 96 -11.42 10.92 5.38
C ALA A 96 -10.30 9.89 5.13
N ALA A 97 -10.64 8.62 4.94
CA ALA A 97 -9.65 7.59 4.61
C ALA A 97 -9.00 7.87 3.25
N LEU A 98 -9.78 8.26 2.25
CA LEU A 98 -9.33 8.66 0.91
C LEU A 98 -8.42 9.89 0.95
N GLU A 99 -8.86 10.95 1.64
CA GLU A 99 -8.10 12.19 1.77
C GLU A 99 -6.72 11.92 2.39
N ILE A 100 -6.69 11.15 3.48
CA ILE A 100 -5.44 10.79 4.15
C ILE A 100 -4.58 9.91 3.26
N ALA A 101 -5.15 8.89 2.60
CA ALA A 101 -4.40 8.04 1.68
C ALA A 101 -3.77 8.84 0.53
N GLY A 102 -4.51 9.79 -0.05
CA GLY A 102 -4.02 10.68 -1.11
C GLY A 102 -2.97 11.70 -0.64
N SER A 103 -2.97 12.06 0.65
CA SER A 103 -1.96 12.96 1.23
C SER A 103 -0.59 12.31 1.44
N ILE A 104 -0.51 10.97 1.41
CA ILE A 104 0.73 10.22 1.65
C ILE A 104 1.46 10.05 0.30
N PRO A 105 2.71 10.53 0.16
CA PRO A 105 3.42 10.47 -1.11
C PRO A 105 3.75 9.02 -1.50
N ALA A 106 3.66 8.69 -2.79
CA ALA A 106 3.85 7.33 -3.32
C ALA A 106 5.33 6.94 -3.56
N GLU A 107 6.22 7.16 -2.59
CA GLU A 107 7.67 6.91 -2.75
C GLU A 107 8.05 5.46 -2.40
N GLY A 108 7.71 4.52 -3.29
CA GLY A 108 7.95 3.09 -3.06
C GLY A 108 6.99 2.47 -2.03
N ARG A 109 5.80 3.07 -1.92
CA ARG A 109 4.68 2.59 -1.10
C ARG A 109 3.41 2.62 -1.93
N SER A 110 2.51 1.68 -1.66
CA SER A 110 1.17 1.63 -2.22
C SER A 110 0.19 1.87 -1.09
N VAL A 111 -0.54 2.98 -1.15
CA VAL A 111 -1.40 3.47 -0.07
C VAL A 111 -2.86 3.25 -0.44
N PHE A 112 -3.60 2.59 0.44
CA PHE A 112 -4.98 2.18 0.21
C PHE A 112 -5.88 2.70 1.31
N ALA A 113 -7.00 3.32 0.95
CA ALA A 113 -8.07 3.64 1.88
C ALA A 113 -8.95 2.40 2.09
N VAL A 114 -9.37 2.12 3.33
CA VAL A 114 -10.23 0.97 3.64
C VAL A 114 -11.69 1.41 3.70
N LYS A 115 -12.49 0.92 2.74
CA LYS A 115 -13.94 1.17 2.70
C LYS A 115 -14.64 0.52 3.88
N GLY A 116 -15.52 1.25 4.55
CA GLY A 116 -16.22 0.76 5.75
C GLY A 116 -15.33 0.70 7.00
N GLY A 117 -14.12 1.27 6.92
CA GLY A 117 -13.24 1.52 8.05
C GLY A 117 -12.89 0.28 8.88
N ALA A 118 -12.97 0.44 10.20
CA ALA A 118 -12.46 -0.54 11.16
C ALA A 118 -13.25 -1.87 11.16
N GLU A 119 -14.56 -1.83 10.91
CA GLU A 119 -15.39 -3.04 10.84
C GLU A 119 -15.02 -3.88 9.61
N ALA A 120 -14.89 -3.24 8.45
CA ALA A 120 -14.46 -3.91 7.22
C ALA A 120 -13.05 -4.48 7.36
N TRP A 121 -12.14 -3.73 7.98
CA TRP A 121 -10.79 -4.22 8.28
C TRP A 121 -10.81 -5.50 9.12
N LYS A 122 -11.53 -5.48 10.24
CA LYS A 122 -11.64 -6.66 11.13
C LYS A 122 -12.26 -7.86 10.41
N ALA A 123 -13.32 -7.65 9.65
CA ALA A 123 -13.98 -8.70 8.89
C ALA A 123 -13.04 -9.31 7.83
N ALA A 124 -12.19 -8.50 7.20
CA ALA A 124 -11.22 -8.98 6.23
C ALA A 124 -10.10 -9.78 6.90
N VAL A 125 -9.49 -9.24 7.97
CA VAL A 125 -8.43 -9.93 8.72
C VAL A 125 -8.92 -11.26 9.31
N ALA A 126 -10.14 -11.32 9.84
CA ALA A 126 -10.71 -12.56 10.37
C ALA A 126 -10.85 -13.67 9.32
N LYS A 127 -10.96 -13.30 8.04
CA LYS A 127 -11.07 -14.23 6.91
C LYS A 127 -9.72 -14.56 6.27
N THR A 128 -8.65 -13.86 6.64
CA THR A 128 -7.32 -14.04 6.05
C THR A 128 -6.41 -14.81 7.03
N PRO A 129 -6.17 -16.12 6.81
CA PRO A 129 -5.45 -16.98 7.75
C PRO A 129 -3.95 -16.62 7.93
N SER A 130 -3.39 -15.81 7.02
CA SER A 130 -1.98 -15.39 7.03
C SER A 130 -1.72 -14.06 7.75
N VAL A 131 -2.75 -13.29 8.10
CA VAL A 131 -2.59 -12.08 8.94
C VAL A 131 -2.52 -12.51 10.41
N SER A 132 -1.67 -13.49 10.70
CA SER A 132 -1.32 -13.84 12.07
C SER A 132 -0.31 -12.82 12.55
N ALA A 133 -0.87 -11.78 13.15
CA ALA A 133 -0.40 -10.89 14.20
C ALA A 133 0.71 -11.36 15.18
N MET A 134 1.33 -12.52 15.01
CA MET A 134 2.41 -12.94 15.90
C MET A 134 3.69 -12.21 15.47
N PRO A 135 4.32 -11.39 16.34
CA PRO A 135 5.65 -10.89 16.01
C PRO A 135 6.57 -12.10 15.82
N ASP A 136 7.23 -12.19 14.66
CA ASP A 136 8.23 -13.23 14.36
C ASP A 136 9.36 -13.30 15.40
N ARG A 137 9.50 -12.24 16.22
CA ARG A 137 10.57 -12.05 17.18
C ARG A 137 10.02 -11.42 18.45
N PHE A 138 10.00 -12.21 19.52
CA PHE A 138 9.89 -11.69 20.89
C PHE A 138 11.32 -11.55 21.44
N VAL A 139 11.78 -10.31 21.63
CA VAL A 139 13.06 -10.05 22.31
C VAL A 139 12.78 -10.00 23.80
N VAL A 140 13.07 -11.09 24.52
CA VAL A 140 13.12 -11.07 25.99
C VAL A 140 14.24 -10.11 26.39
N PRO A 141 13.98 -9.04 27.16
CA PRO A 141 15.04 -8.20 27.69
C PRO A 141 16.00 -9.06 28.50
N LYS A 142 17.29 -9.08 28.13
CA LYS A 142 18.34 -9.67 28.94
C LYS A 142 18.48 -8.83 30.20
N ASN A 143 17.74 -9.16 31.27
CA ASN A 143 18.05 -8.79 32.65
C ASN A 143 17.12 -9.51 33.66
N THR A 144 17.08 -10.84 33.61
CA THR A 144 16.82 -11.66 34.79
C THR A 144 17.96 -12.67 34.96
N CYS A 145 19.14 -12.11 35.19
CA CYS A 145 20.24 -12.65 35.98
C CYS A 145 21.03 -13.92 35.59
N GLU A 146 21.00 -14.48 34.37
CA GLU A 146 21.99 -15.54 34.00
C GLU A 146 22.45 -15.50 32.52
N PRO A 147 23.74 -15.75 32.22
CA PRO A 147 24.25 -15.78 30.86
C PRO A 147 23.97 -17.13 30.18
N GLY A 148 22.88 -17.20 29.41
CA GLY A 148 22.60 -18.28 28.46
C GLY A 148 22.35 -17.75 27.05
N LYS A 149 22.93 -18.38 26.01
CA LYS A 149 22.53 -18.15 24.61
C LYS A 149 21.38 -19.10 24.27
N THR A 150 20.21 -18.58 23.97
CA THR A 150 19.26 -19.34 23.13
C THR A 150 18.38 -18.42 22.29
N VAL A 151 18.65 -18.42 20.99
CA VAL A 151 17.74 -17.87 19.97
C VAL A 151 16.64 -18.92 19.76
N VAL A 152 15.49 -18.76 20.39
CA VAL A 152 14.35 -19.66 20.18
C VAL A 152 13.68 -19.27 18.87
N LYS A 153 13.91 -20.05 17.81
CA LYS A 153 13.07 -20.04 16.61
C LYS A 153 11.83 -20.86 16.92
N LEU A 154 10.66 -20.22 17.00
CA LEU A 154 9.38 -20.91 17.11
C LEU A 154 9.12 -21.65 15.80
N LYS A 155 9.20 -22.99 15.82
CA LYS A 155 8.66 -23.82 14.73
C LYS A 155 7.19 -24.06 15.03
N SER A 156 6.31 -23.58 14.16
CA SER A 156 4.89 -23.93 14.17
C SER A 156 4.77 -25.44 13.96
N ASN A 157 4.49 -26.19 15.03
CA ASN A 157 4.26 -27.62 14.89
C ASN A 157 2.78 -27.89 14.57
N LYS A 158 2.60 -28.70 13.55
CA LYS A 158 1.36 -29.12 12.93
C LYS A 158 0.70 -30.18 13.83
N VAL A 159 -0.58 -29.96 14.16
CA VAL A 159 -1.61 -30.96 14.55
C VAL A 159 -1.38 -31.79 15.82
N LEU A 160 -2.14 -31.46 16.88
CA LEU A 160 -2.54 -32.40 17.93
C LEU A 160 -3.56 -33.38 17.33
N GLN A 161 -3.15 -34.60 16.99
CA GLN A 161 -4.08 -35.73 16.98
C GLN A 161 -4.08 -36.34 18.38
N GLN A 162 -5.20 -36.19 19.08
CA GLN A 162 -5.51 -36.99 20.25
C GLN A 162 -6.14 -38.29 19.76
N GLU A 163 -5.35 -39.36 19.67
CA GLU A 163 -5.88 -40.72 19.81
C GLU A 163 -5.75 -41.11 21.29
N LYS A 164 -6.89 -41.30 21.96
CA LYS A 164 -6.97 -42.15 23.15
C LYS A 164 -7.98 -43.25 22.83
N LYS A 165 -7.48 -44.48 22.77
CA LYS A 165 -8.25 -45.71 22.85
C LYS A 165 -8.28 -46.19 24.30
#